data_AF-A0A1R4H939-F1
#
_entry.id   AF-A0A1R4H939-F1
#
_cell.length_a   1.000
_cell.length_b   1.000
_cell.length_c   1.000
_cell.angle_alpha   90.00
_cell.angle_beta   90.00
_cell.angle_gamma   90.00
#
_symmetry.space_group_name_H-M   'P 1'
#
loop_
_entity.id
_entity.type
_entity.pdbx_description
1 polymer ?
#
loop_
_entity_poly.entity_id
_entity_poly.type
_entity_poly.pdbx_seq_one_letter_code
_entity_poly.pdbx_strand_id
1 'polypeptide(L)' 'MKAYYGLLCIAVLTLTGCTEVMPRQRGALALPQMAFTPDPLEFGFRQHTAFSKEAAAGGYGGGGGGCGCN' A
#
# COMPACT_ATOMS: atom_id res chain seq x y z
N MET A 1 42.73 -11.03 -8.54
CA MET A 1 41.79 -11.49 -9.58
C MET A 1 40.73 -12.48 -9.05
N LYS A 2 41.07 -13.49 -8.23
CA LYS A 2 40.03 -14.41 -7.70
C LYS A 2 38.99 -13.76 -6.76
N ALA A 3 39.36 -12.69 -6.04
CA ALA A 3 38.49 -12.00 -5.10
C ALA A 3 37.36 -11.18 -5.75
N TYR A 4 37.54 -10.65 -6.96
CA TYR A 4 36.49 -9.87 -7.63
C TYR A 4 35.32 -10.74 -8.09
N TYR A 5 35.58 -12.01 -8.45
CA TYR A 5 34.52 -12.96 -8.77
C TYR A 5 33.66 -13.28 -7.54
N GLY A 6 34.28 -13.38 -6.35
CA GLY A 6 33.55 -13.59 -5.10
C GLY A 6 32.62 -12.42 -4.76
N LEU A 7 33.10 -11.18 -4.91
CA LEU A 7 32.29 -9.97 -4.70
C LEU A 7 31.11 -9.89 -5.70
N LEU A 8 31.37 -10.23 -6.97
CA LEU A 8 30.36 -10.23 -8.02
C LEU A 8 29.27 -11.28 -7.78
N CYS A 9 29.62 -12.47 -7.29
CA CYS A 9 28.63 -13.49 -6.92
C CYS A 9 27.72 -13.05 -5.77
N ILE A 10 28.27 -12.38 -4.75
CA ILE A 10 27.49 -11.87 -3.61
C ILE A 10 26.50 -10.79 -4.06
N ALA A 11 26.92 -9.91 -4.98
CA ALA A 11 26.06 -8.85 -5.52
C ALA A 11 24.87 -9.40 -6.32
N VAL A 12 25.02 -10.55 -7.00
CA VAL A 12 23.92 -11.17 -7.76
C VAL A 12 22.86 -11.81 -6.85
N LEU A 13 23.26 -12.35 -5.71
CA LEU A 13 22.34 -13.04 -4.78
C LEU A 13 21.33 -12.09 -4.11
N THR A 14 21.70 -10.83 -3.88
CA THR A 14 20.84 -9.85 -3.20
C THR A 14 19.69 -9.33 -4.06
N LEU A 15 19.69 -9.60 -5.37
CA LEU A 15 18.64 -9.18 -6.30
C LEU A 15 17.41 -10.12 -6.33
N THR A 16 17.46 -11.25 -5.62
CA THR A 16 16.42 -12.31 -5.71
C THR A 16 15.19 -12.12 -4.81
N GLY A 17 15.04 -10.95 -4.15
CA GLY A 17 13.97 -10.70 -3.19
C GLY A 17 12.63 -10.19 -3.75
N CYS A 18 12.57 -9.78 -5.03
CA CYS A 18 11.34 -9.26 -5.62
C CYS A 18 10.47 -10.41 -6.14
N THR A 19 9.34 -10.66 -5.49
CA THR A 19 8.32 -11.61 -5.94
C THR A 19 7.03 -10.86 -6.24
N GLU A 20 6.35 -11.22 -7.34
CA GLU A 20 5.06 -10.65 -7.67
C GLU A 20 3.99 -11.19 -6.71
N VAL A 21 3.54 -10.34 -5.78
CA VAL A 21 2.43 -10.67 -4.88
C VAL A 21 1.13 -10.30 -5.56
N MET A 22 0.32 -11.32 -5.87
CA MET A 22 -0.99 -11.09 -6.48
C MET A 22 -1.88 -10.28 -5.52
N PRO A 23 -2.71 -9.33 -6.00
CA PRO A 23 -3.54 -8.49 -5.14
C PRO A 23 -4.41 -9.29 -4.15
N ARG A 24 -4.88 -10.47 -4.56
CA ARG A 24 -5.70 -11.36 -3.71
C ARG A 24 -4.91 -12.03 -2.58
N GLN A 25 -3.59 -12.18 -2.72
CA GLN A 25 -2.73 -12.70 -1.65
C GLN A 25 -2.51 -11.66 -0.55
N ARG A 26 -2.68 -10.37 -0.84
CA ARG A 26 -2.66 -9.32 0.20
C ARG A 26 -3.80 -9.49 1.19
N GLY A 27 -4.98 -9.96 0.78
CA GLY A 27 -6.11 -10.16 1.69
C GLY A 27 -5.88 -11.18 2.79
N ALA A 28 -5.03 -12.19 2.56
CA ALA A 28 -4.68 -13.19 3.57
C ALA A 28 -3.57 -12.70 4.53
N LEU A 29 -2.72 -11.77 4.11
CA LEU A 29 -1.63 -11.20 4.91
C LEU A 29 -2.02 -9.86 5.57
N ALA A 30 -3.06 -9.19 5.08
CA ALA A 30 -3.54 -7.92 5.62
C ALA A 30 -4.36 -8.18 6.88
N LEU A 31 -3.70 -8.08 8.03
CA LEU A 31 -4.35 -8.13 9.34
C LEU A 31 -5.29 -6.93 9.50
N PRO A 32 -6.40 -7.04 10.25
CA PRO A 32 -7.33 -5.93 10.49
C PRO A 32 -6.65 -4.66 11.02
N GLN A 33 -5.62 -4.79 11.86
CA GLN A 33 -4.85 -3.66 12.38
C GLN A 33 -3.96 -2.94 11.34
N MET A 34 -3.79 -3.51 10.14
CA MET A 34 -3.06 -2.89 9.03
C MET A 34 -3.98 -2.03 8.14
N ALA A 35 -5.27 -1.97 8.45
CA ALA A 35 -6.21 -1.13 7.73
C ALA A 35 -5.86 0.36 7.93
N PHE A 36 -5.80 1.11 6.83
CA PHE A 36 -5.63 2.57 6.87
C PHE A 36 -6.78 3.27 7.60
N THR A 37 -7.97 2.68 7.54
CA THR A 37 -9.18 3.11 8.23
C THR A 37 -9.64 1.99 9.16
N PRO A 38 -9.21 1.99 10.44
CA PRO A 38 -9.54 0.91 11.37
C PRO A 38 -11.04 0.84 11.68
N ASP A 39 -11.75 1.97 11.63
CA ASP A 39 -13.21 2.04 11.68
C ASP A 39 -13.76 2.67 10.39
N PRO A 40 -14.22 1.84 9.43
CA PRO A 40 -14.77 2.34 8.17
C PRO A 40 -16.11 3.07 8.36
N LEU A 41 -16.85 2.78 9.43
CA LEU A 41 -18.17 3.36 9.68
C LEU A 41 -18.04 4.77 10.22
N GLU A 42 -17.14 4.98 11.19
CA GLU A 42 -16.78 6.31 11.66
C GLU A 42 -16.17 7.16 10.52
N PHE A 43 -15.26 6.57 9.73
CA PHE A 43 -14.64 7.24 8.60
C PHE A 43 -15.69 7.71 7.57
N GLY A 44 -16.62 6.83 7.19
CA GLY A 44 -17.72 7.17 6.29
C GLY A 44 -18.61 8.30 6.83
N PHE A 45 -18.95 8.25 8.12
CA PHE A 45 -19.77 9.30 8.76
C PHE A 45 -19.08 10.67 8.75
N ARG A 46 -17.79 10.72 9.09
CA ARG A 46 -16.99 11.94 9.05
C ARG A 46 -16.87 12.47 7.62
N GLN A 47 -16.64 11.59 6.66
CA GLN A 47 -16.57 11.94 5.24
C GLN A 47 -17.90 12.51 4.72
N HIS A 48 -19.04 11.90 5.05
CA HIS A 48 -20.35 12.43 4.67
C HIS A 48 -20.57 13.83 5.25
N THR A 49 -20.22 14.02 6.52
CA THR A 49 -20.34 15.33 7.19
C THR A 49 -19.45 16.39 6.54
N ALA A 50 -18.19 16.05 6.24
CA ALA A 50 -17.24 16.94 5.58
C ALA A 50 -17.70 17.28 4.15
N PHE A 51 -18.13 16.28 3.38
CA PHE A 51 -18.65 16.48 2.03
C PHE A 51 -19.88 17.41 2.01
N SER A 52 -20.80 17.25 2.96
CA SER A 52 -21.96 18.14 3.08
C SER A 52 -21.58 19.58 3.42
N LYS A 53 -20.49 19.78 4.17
CA LYS A 53 -20.02 21.11 4.58
C LYS A 53 -19.15 21.79 3.53
N GLU A 54 -18.39 21.01 2.76
CA GLU A 54 -17.30 21.49 1.93
C GLU A 54 -17.48 21.04 0.47
N ALA A 55 -18.72 20.82 0.00
CA ALA A 55 -19.05 20.21 -1.29
C ALA A 55 -18.28 20.71 -2.53
N ALA A 56 -17.67 21.90 -2.47
CA ALA A 56 -16.84 22.48 -3.53
C ALA A 56 -15.32 22.15 -3.44
N ALA A 57 -14.83 21.60 -2.32
CA ALA A 57 -13.40 21.36 -2.06
C ALA A 57 -12.88 20.02 -2.64
N GLY A 58 -13.75 19.20 -3.22
CA GLY A 58 -13.42 17.84 -3.62
C GLY A 58 -13.47 16.88 -2.42
N GLY A 59 -14.16 15.75 -2.56
CA GLY A 59 -14.22 14.73 -1.51
C GLY A 59 -12.88 14.02 -1.31
N TYR A 60 -12.79 13.16 -0.30
CA TYR A 60 -11.71 12.17 -0.15
C TYR A 60 -11.75 11.20 -1.33
N GLY A 61 -11.13 11.61 -2.44
CA GLY A 61 -11.13 10.94 -3.73
C GLY A 61 -9.80 11.24 -4.42
N GLY A 62 -8.73 10.78 -3.77
CA GLY A 62 -7.35 10.98 -4.20
C GLY A 62 -6.36 10.32 -3.24
N GLY A 63 -6.47 9.01 -3.02
CA GLY A 63 -5.37 8.24 -2.43
C GLY A 63 -5.36 8.11 -0.91
N GLY A 64 -6.43 7.59 -0.32
CA GLY A 64 -6.36 6.95 1.00
C GLY A 64 -5.93 5.49 0.86
N GLY A 65 -4.61 5.25 0.77
CA GLY A 65 -3.97 3.96 1.08
C GLY A 65 -4.12 2.81 0.06
N GLY A 66 -3.13 2.65 -0.82
CA GLY A 66 -2.90 1.40 -1.58
C GLY A 66 -3.35 1.45 -3.05
N CYS A 67 -2.40 1.14 -3.95
CA CYS A 67 -2.51 1.10 -5.42
C CYS A 67 -3.63 1.98 -5.97
N GLY A 68 -3.35 3.28 -6.11
CA GLY A 68 -4.22 4.28 -6.73
C GLY A 68 -4.46 4.01 -8.22
N CYS A 69 -5.16 2.93 -8.52
CA CYS A 69 -5.79 2.69 -9.80
C CYS A 69 -7.20 3.26 -9.73
N ASN A 70 -7.35 4.50 -10.19
CA ASN A 70 -8.56 4.87 -10.94
C ASN A 70 -8.34 4.40 -12.38
#